data_AF-G4ZHC1-F1
#
_entry.id   AF-G4ZHC1-F1
#
_cell.length_a   1.000
_cell.length_b   1.000
_cell.length_c   1.000
_cell.angle_alpha   90.00
_cell.angle_beta   90.00
_cell.angle_gamma   90.00
#
_symmetry.space_group_name_H-M   'P 1'
#
loop_
_entity.id
_entity.type
_entity.pdbx_description
1 polymer ?
#
loop_
_entity_poly.entity_id
_entity_poly.type
_entity_poly.pdbx_seq_one_letter_code
_entity_poly.pdbx_strand_id
1 'polypeptide(L)'
;MVTFCPCISLAQISKRLGVSSYCCGLFLSFLFGCFLSACLPLWICHLRSVTRQRFRIPGNCCGDYCEACCCPCCAIAQMATRTGSYTPGSCSFGSRDTLPPYNHM
;
A
#
# COMPACT_ATOMS: atom_id res chain seq x y z
N MET A 1 5.65 8.91 -7.36
CA MET A 1 6.27 7.61 -7.01
C MET A 1 5.39 6.44 -7.41
N VAL A 2 4.09 6.45 -7.09
CA VAL A 2 3.14 5.37 -7.43
C VAL A 2 3.10 5.02 -8.93
N THR A 3 3.24 6.02 -9.82
CA THR A 3 3.24 5.83 -11.28
C THR A 3 4.58 5.36 -11.86
N PHE A 4 5.70 5.69 -11.21
CA PHE A 4 7.06 5.33 -11.69
C PHE A 4 7.56 4.01 -11.08
N CYS A 5 7.23 3.75 -9.81
CA CYS A 5 7.59 2.54 -9.06
C CYS A 5 6.48 2.21 -8.05
N PRO A 6 5.43 1.46 -8.45
CA PRO A 6 4.36 1.05 -7.55
C PRO A 6 4.87 0.11 -6.44
N CYS A 7 5.94 -0.65 -6.70
CA CYS A 7 6.58 -1.56 -5.74
C CYS A 7 7.14 -0.85 -4.50
N ILE A 8 7.81 0.30 -4.67
CA ILE A 8 8.29 1.13 -3.55
C ILE A 8 7.11 1.62 -2.71
N SER A 9 6.07 2.11 -3.39
CA SER A 9 4.87 2.65 -2.73
C SER A 9 4.13 1.57 -1.93
N LEU A 10 4.00 0.36 -2.50
CA LEU A 10 3.40 -0.79 -1.83
C LEU A 10 4.23 -1.27 -0.63
N ALA A 11 5.56 -1.29 -0.74
CA ALA A 11 6.43 -1.66 0.38
C ALA A 11 6.40 -0.63 1.52
N GLN A 12 6.29 0.66 1.18
CA GLN A 12 6.10 1.72 2.18
C GLN A 12 4.76 1.54 2.91
N ILE A 13 3.67 1.26 2.18
CA ILE A 13 2.35 0.97 2.76
C ILE A 13 2.38 -0.30 3.63
N SER A 14 3.00 -1.39 3.16
CA SER A 14 3.03 -2.67 3.88
C SER A 14 3.78 -2.55 5.20
N LYS A 15 4.89 -1.81 5.22
CA LYS A 15 5.64 -1.53 6.45
C LYS A 15 4.84 -0.64 7.41
N ARG A 16 4.13 0.36 6.88
CA ARG A 16 3.27 1.24 7.67
C ARG A 16 2.09 0.52 8.34
N LEU A 17 1.51 -0.45 7.65
CA LEU A 17 0.43 -1.28 8.18
C LEU A 17 0.92 -2.36 9.17
N GLY A 18 2.25 -2.57 9.24
CA GLY A 18 2.86 -3.62 10.05
C GLY A 18 2.65 -5.03 9.49
N VAL A 19 2.38 -5.16 8.18
CA VAL A 19 2.15 -6.46 7.52
C VAL A 19 3.46 -7.22 7.33
N SER A 20 4.52 -6.51 6.95
CA SER A 20 5.84 -7.11 6.70
C SER A 20 6.97 -6.06 6.75
N SER A 21 8.20 -6.52 6.96
CA SER A 21 9.42 -5.70 6.87
C SER A 21 9.59 -5.07 5.49
N TYR A 22 10.28 -3.91 5.42
CA TYR A 22 10.41 -3.12 4.20
C TYR A 22 11.00 -3.93 3.04
N CYS A 23 12.12 -4.62 3.30
CA CYS A 23 12.80 -5.43 2.28
C CYS A 23 11.92 -6.58 1.78
N CYS A 24 11.17 -7.22 2.68
CA CYS A 24 10.27 -8.31 2.32
C CYS A 24 9.08 -7.78 1.49
N GLY A 25 8.47 -6.66 1.89
CA GLY A 25 7.42 -5.98 1.13
C GLY A 25 7.88 -5.51 -0.26
N LEU A 26 9.12 -5.02 -0.39
CA LEU A 26 9.74 -4.69 -1.66
C LEU A 26 9.91 -5.92 -2.55
N PHE A 27 10.50 -6.99 -2.01
CA PHE A 27 10.72 -8.24 -2.75
C PHE A 27 9.40 -8.84 -3.24
N LEU A 28 8.38 -8.92 -2.38
CA LEU A 28 7.04 -9.39 -2.73
C LEU A 28 6.42 -8.53 -3.83
N SER A 29 6.45 -7.20 -3.68
CA SER A 29 5.87 -6.29 -4.66
C SER A 29 6.62 -6.30 -6.00
N PHE A 30 7.93 -6.52 -5.99
CA PHE A 30 8.74 -6.68 -7.20
C PHE A 30 8.48 -8.01 -7.89
N LEU A 31 8.43 -9.11 -7.14
CA LEU A 31 8.13 -10.45 -7.66
C LEU A 31 6.73 -10.48 -8.30
N PHE A 32 5.72 -9.93 -7.62
CA PHE A 32 4.35 -9.85 -8.15
C PHE A 32 4.22 -8.88 -9.32
N GLY A 33 5.05 -7.83 -9.40
CA GLY A 33 5.06 -6.91 -10.55
C GLY A 33 5.75 -7.47 -11.79
N CYS A 34 6.89 -8.15 -11.64
CA CYS A 34 7.72 -8.58 -12.77
C CYS A 34 7.43 -10.01 -13.23
N PHE A 35 7.18 -10.94 -12.30
CA PHE A 35 7.05 -12.37 -12.61
C PHE A 35 5.62 -12.90 -12.49
N LEU A 36 4.82 -12.33 -11.58
CA LEU A 36 3.47 -12.80 -11.26
C LEU A 36 2.44 -11.69 -11.41
N SER A 37 2.42 -11.02 -12.56
CA SER A 37 1.58 -9.84 -12.84
C SER A 37 0.09 -10.05 -12.51
N ALA A 38 -0.44 -11.26 -12.75
CA ALA A 38 -1.82 -11.63 -12.39
C ALA A 38 -2.09 -11.61 -10.87
N CYS A 39 -1.06 -11.77 -10.04
CA CYS A 39 -1.14 -11.71 -8.58
C CYS A 39 -0.98 -10.30 -8.02
N LEU A 40 -0.48 -9.33 -8.80
CA LEU A 40 -0.38 -7.93 -8.39
C LEU A 40 -1.73 -7.35 -7.91
N PRO A 41 -2.87 -7.49 -8.62
CA PRO A 41 -4.16 -6.98 -8.15
C PRO A 41 -4.62 -7.68 -6.86
N LEU A 42 -4.31 -8.97 -6.68
CA LEU A 42 -4.60 -9.70 -5.43
C LEU A 42 -3.79 -9.14 -4.26
N TRP A 43 -2.51 -8.84 -4.49
CA TRP A 43 -1.64 -8.21 -3.49
C TRP A 43 -2.13 -6.80 -3.10
N ILE A 44 -2.56 -6.01 -4.08
CA ILE A 44 -3.16 -4.68 -3.86
C ILE A 44 -4.47 -4.81 -3.07
N CYS A 45 -5.34 -5.76 -3.43
CA CYS A 45 -6.58 -6.03 -2.70
C CYS A 45 -6.30 -6.47 -1.25
N HIS A 46 -5.31 -7.32 -1.02
CA HIS A 46 -4.91 -7.74 0.32
C HIS A 46 -4.44 -6.54 1.15
N LEU A 47 -3.56 -5.69 0.60
CA LEU A 47 -3.10 -4.46 1.28
C LEU A 47 -4.27 -3.51 1.58
N ARG A 48 -5.22 -3.38 0.66
CA ARG A 48 -6.43 -2.58 0.84
C ARG A 48 -7.31 -3.17 1.94
N SER A 49 -7.56 -4.48 1.96
CA SER A 49 -8.31 -5.16 3.02
C SER A 49 -7.68 -4.98 4.39
N VAL A 50 -6.35 -5.11 4.51
CA VAL A 50 -5.65 -4.84 5.77
C VAL A 50 -5.77 -3.37 6.17
N THR A 51 -5.63 -2.45 5.21
CA THR A 51 -5.86 -1.01 5.44
C THR A 51 -7.28 -0.77 5.96
N ARG A 52 -8.29 -1.40 5.36
CA ARG A 52 -9.71 -1.30 5.75
C ARG A 52 -9.94 -1.85 7.15
N GLN A 53 -9.36 -2.99 7.49
CA GLN A 53 -9.42 -3.56 8.85
C GLN A 53 -8.79 -2.62 9.88
N ARG A 54 -7.62 -2.03 9.57
CA ARG A 54 -6.94 -1.09 10.47
C ARG A 54 -7.71 0.20 10.69
N PHE A 55 -8.39 0.71 9.66
CA PHE A 55 -9.17 1.95 9.74
C PHE A 55 -10.68 1.72 9.95
N ARG A 56 -11.13 0.48 10.21
CA ARG A 56 -12.56 0.10 10.38
C ARG A 56 -13.49 0.66 9.29
N ILE A 57 -13.08 0.59 8.02
CA ILE A 57 -13.90 1.09 6.90
C ILE A 57 -14.74 -0.09 6.35
N PRO A 58 -16.08 -0.06 6.43
CA PRO A 58 -16.93 -1.15 5.96
C PRO A 58 -16.88 -1.29 4.43
N GLY A 59 -16.88 -2.52 3.91
CA GLY A 59 -17.23 -2.82 2.51
C GLY A 59 -16.74 -4.16 1.99
N ASN A 60 -16.93 -4.39 0.68
CA ASN A 60 -16.94 -5.71 0.06
C ASN A 60 -15.73 -5.94 -0.89
N CYS A 61 -15.15 -7.15 -0.88
CA CYS A 61 -13.97 -7.51 -1.69
C CYS A 61 -14.14 -7.26 -3.21
N CYS A 62 -15.37 -7.42 -3.73
CA CYS A 62 -15.64 -7.30 -5.17
C CYS A 62 -15.42 -5.86 -5.69
N GLY A 63 -15.77 -4.84 -4.88
CA GLY A 63 -15.54 -3.44 -5.26
C GLY A 63 -14.06 -3.05 -5.26
N ASP A 64 -13.28 -3.62 -4.33
CA ASP A 64 -11.84 -3.39 -4.26
C ASP A 64 -11.10 -4.03 -5.45
N TYR A 65 -11.58 -5.16 -5.97
CA TYR A 65 -11.06 -5.79 -7.19
C TYR A 65 -11.36 -4.95 -8.44
N CYS A 66 -12.61 -4.48 -8.60
CA CYS A 66 -13.00 -3.61 -9.72
C CYS A 66 -12.23 -2.29 -9.72
N GLU A 67 -12.04 -1.66 -8.56
CA GLU A 67 -11.32 -0.39 -8.46
C GLU A 67 -9.81 -0.54 -8.64
N ALA A 68 -9.22 -1.65 -8.16
CA ALA A 68 -7.84 -2.00 -8.46
C ALA A 68 -7.62 -2.31 -9.95
N CYS A 69 -8.64 -2.78 -10.66
CA CYS A 69 -8.56 -3.07 -12.10
C CYS A 69 -8.74 -1.81 -12.97
N CYS A 70 -9.65 -0.90 -12.61
CA CYS A 70 -9.93 0.32 -13.39
C CYS A 70 -8.87 1.43 -13.22
N CYS A 71 -8.33 1.66 -12.00
CA CYS A 71 -7.23 2.60 -11.77
C CYS A 71 -6.35 2.19 -10.57
N PRO A 72 -5.40 1.25 -10.74
CA PRO A 72 -4.56 0.78 -9.65
C PRO A 72 -3.69 1.90 -9.04
N CYS A 73 -3.20 2.84 -9.84
CA CYS A 73 -2.38 3.94 -9.34
C CYS A 73 -3.16 4.91 -8.45
N CYS A 74 -4.43 5.18 -8.76
CA CYS A 74 -5.32 5.99 -7.93
C CYS A 74 -5.55 5.32 -6.57
N ALA A 75 -5.87 4.02 -6.59
CA ALA A 75 -6.11 3.22 -5.39
C ALA A 75 -4.87 3.18 -4.47
N ILE A 76 -3.68 2.95 -5.04
CA ILE A 76 -2.43 2.94 -4.28
C ILE A 76 -2.11 4.33 -3.74
N ALA A 77 -2.32 5.39 -4.52
CA ALA A 77 -2.12 6.76 -4.05
C ALA A 77 -3.03 7.08 -2.86
N GLN A 78 -4.32 6.74 -2.94
CA GLN A 78 -5.27 6.96 -1.85
C GLN A 78 -4.88 6.18 -0.58
N MET A 79 -4.46 4.91 -0.72
CA MET A 79 -3.94 4.11 0.39
C MET A 79 -2.67 4.72 1.00
N ALA A 80 -1.75 5.19 0.16
CA ALA A 80 -0.51 5.84 0.58
C ALA A 80 -0.78 7.13 1.36
N THR A 81 -1.74 7.94 0.90
CA THR A 81 -2.15 9.16 1.60
C THR A 81 -2.79 8.83 2.94
N ARG A 82 -3.70 7.85 2.99
CA ARG A 82 -4.41 7.47 4.22
C ARG A 82 -3.51 6.81 5.25
N THR A 83 -2.49 6.06 4.80
CA THR A 83 -1.49 5.43 5.67
C THR A 83 -0.33 6.37 6.04
N GLY A 84 -0.28 7.58 5.46
CA GLY A 84 0.81 8.53 5.68
C GLY A 84 2.17 7.99 5.23
N SER A 85 2.20 7.15 4.19
CA SER A 85 3.41 6.42 3.81
C SER A 85 4.50 7.30 3.16
N TYR A 86 4.15 8.49 2.66
CA TYR A 86 5.06 9.45 2.03
C TYR A 86 4.84 10.89 2.53
N THR A 87 5.81 11.78 2.33
CA THR A 87 5.64 13.24 2.55
C THR A 87 5.35 13.94 1.22
N PRO A 88 4.30 14.77 1.12
CA PRO A 88 4.07 15.59 -0.06
C PRO A 88 5.26 16.53 -0.28
N GLY A 89 5.74 16.64 -1.52
CA GLY A 89 6.85 17.52 -1.89
C GLY A 89 8.27 16.94 -1.69
N SER A 90 8.43 15.74 -1.11
CA SER A 90 9.74 15.08 -0.97
C SER A 90 9.75 13.70 -1.63
N CYS A 91 10.74 13.43 -2.50
CA CYS A 91 10.98 12.11 -3.06
C CYS A 91 11.88 11.29 -2.12
N SER A 92 11.30 10.42 -1.29
CA SER A 92 12.07 9.49 -0.46
C SER A 92 11.76 8.04 -0.82
N PHE A 93 12.80 7.28 -1.13
CA PHE A 93 12.74 5.85 -1.40
C PHE A 93 12.88 4.99 -0.12
N GLY A 94 13.08 5.63 1.04
CA GLY A 94 13.15 4.93 2.33
C GLY A 94 11.76 4.66 2.91
N SER A 95 11.63 3.58 3.70
CA SER A 95 10.47 3.43 4.58
C SER A 95 10.54 4.42 5.72
N ARG A 96 9.41 5.02 6.06
CA ARG A 96 9.32 6.00 7.13
C ARG A 96 8.92 5.29 8.44
N ASP A 97 9.48 5.69 9.59
CA ASP A 97 9.29 5.01 10.88
C ASP A 97 7.84 5.01 11.34
N THR A 98 7.37 3.92 11.96
CA THR A 98 5.98 3.66 12.41
C THR A 98 5.29 4.89 12.98
N LEU A 99 3.98 5.04 12.71
CA LEU A 99 3.22 6.20 13.20
C LEU A 99 3.43 6.34 14.71
N PRO A 100 3.74 7.53 15.23
CA PRO A 100 3.79 7.73 16.67
C PRO A 100 2.41 7.36 17.27
N PRO A 101 2.37 6.72 18.45
CA PRO A 101 1.11 6.41 19.11
C PRO A 101 0.29 7.69 19.29
N TYR A 102 -1.03 7.61 19.09
CA TYR A 102 -1.93 8.75 19.31
C TYR A 102 -1.84 9.15 20.79
N ASN A 103 -1.37 10.36 21.04
CA ASN A 103 -1.44 10.96 22.36
C ASN A 103 -2.92 11.29 22.60
N HIS A 104 -3.59 10.53 23.47
CA HIS A 104 -4.87 10.97 24.02
C HIS A 104 -4.59 12.22 24.86
N MET A 105 -4.98 13.38 24.33
CA MET A 105 -5.03 14.65 25.06
C MET A 105 -6.46 14.89 25.51
#